data_AF-A0A4Q5Z431-F1
#
_entry.id   AF-A0A4Q5Z431-F1
#
_cell.length_a   1.000
_cell.length_b   1.000
_cell.length_c   1.000
_cell.angle_alpha   90.00
_cell.angle_beta   90.00
_cell.angle_gamma   90.00
#
_symmetry.space_group_name_H-M   'P 1'
#
loop_
_entity.id
_entity.type
_entity.pdbx_description
1 polymer ?
#
loop_
_entity_poly.entity_id
_entity_poly.type
_entity_poly.pdbx_seq_one_letter_code
_entity_poly.pdbx_strand_id
1 'polypeptide(L)'
;MKYFSHLNTAVQALEAYDGQAPFHHYIREFLKLDKKYGSKDRKNISRLCYAGLRIGNAFPRWTAENRIRAGLFLCTAMPDAVTEQLIGDYNEVITGSLSEKWRLIAKAYNAEKSIRLGSTSTAEPGSESAMQPQSGLTVEPGKGPAMPGQPDAAVQAEVDPTIPLAIFPLPPDVFSPSLDQQSFLFSFFVQPDLFL
;
A
#
# COMPACT_ATOMS: atom_id res chain seq x y z
N MET A 1 5.40 -18.30 -5.26
CA MET A 1 5.75 -17.07 -6.01
C MET A 1 4.58 -16.45 -6.80
N LYS A 2 3.54 -17.22 -7.17
CA LYS A 2 2.39 -16.76 -7.97
C LYS A 2 1.74 -15.45 -7.47
N TYR A 3 1.50 -15.29 -6.17
CA TYR A 3 0.80 -14.10 -5.67
C TYR A 3 1.62 -12.81 -5.74
N PHE A 4 2.96 -12.88 -5.82
CA PHE A 4 3.79 -11.70 -6.09
C PHE A 4 3.57 -11.17 -7.51
N SER A 5 3.40 -12.05 -8.50
CA SER A 5 3.05 -11.62 -9.86
C SER A 5 1.68 -10.93 -9.89
N HIS A 6 0.72 -11.44 -9.11
CA HIS A 6 -0.60 -10.80 -8.99
C HIS A 6 -0.50 -9.42 -8.33
N LEU A 7 0.33 -9.29 -7.27
CA LEU A 7 0.59 -8.00 -6.61
C LEU A 7 1.23 -6.99 -7.56
N ASN A 8 2.28 -7.39 -8.29
CA ASN A 8 2.91 -6.51 -9.28
C ASN A 8 1.94 -6.04 -10.36
N THR A 9 0.98 -6.90 -10.74
CA THR A 9 -0.06 -6.55 -11.71
C THR A 9 -1.09 -5.59 -11.12
N ALA A 10 -1.46 -5.79 -9.86
CA ALA A 10 -2.34 -4.88 -9.14
C ALA A 10 -1.72 -3.50 -8.96
N VAL A 11 -0.42 -3.42 -8.65
CA VAL A 11 0.35 -2.17 -8.59
C VAL A 11 0.28 -1.45 -9.94
N GLN A 12 0.65 -2.13 -11.03
CA GLN A 12 0.58 -1.55 -12.38
C GLN A 12 -0.83 -1.06 -12.74
N ALA A 13 -1.85 -1.85 -12.41
CA ALA A 13 -3.24 -1.47 -12.69
C ALA A 13 -3.66 -0.22 -11.92
N LEU A 14 -3.30 -0.10 -10.63
CA LEU A 14 -3.64 1.06 -9.82
C LEU A 14 -2.85 2.32 -10.20
N GLU A 15 -1.58 2.18 -10.58
CA GLU A 15 -0.74 3.31 -11.00
C GLU A 15 -1.14 3.85 -12.39
N ALA A 16 -1.63 2.99 -13.28
CA ALA A 16 -2.11 3.38 -14.60
C ALA A 16 -3.59 3.83 -14.62
N TYR A 17 -4.31 3.73 -13.50
CA TYR A 17 -5.71 4.10 -13.43
C TYR A 17 -5.87 5.63 -13.30
N ASP A 18 -6.58 6.23 -14.25
CA ASP A 18 -6.75 7.69 -14.37
C ASP A 18 -8.07 8.21 -13.77
N GLY A 19 -8.93 7.33 -13.26
CA GLY A 19 -10.22 7.69 -12.68
C GLY A 19 -11.31 8.08 -13.67
N GLN A 20 -11.10 7.95 -14.99
CA GLN A 20 -12.09 8.38 -16.00
C GLN A 20 -13.30 7.46 -16.11
N ALA A 21 -13.11 6.16 -15.87
CA ALA A 21 -14.17 5.16 -15.89
C ALA A 21 -14.24 4.44 -14.53
N PRO A 22 -15.42 3.96 -14.08
CA PRO A 22 -15.51 3.22 -12.84
C PRO A 22 -14.53 2.04 -12.81
N PHE A 23 -13.89 1.81 -11.66
CA PHE A 23 -12.73 0.92 -11.57
C PHE A 23 -13.02 -0.51 -12.05
N HIS A 24 -14.24 -1.02 -11.82
CA HIS A 24 -14.67 -2.34 -12.28
C HIS A 24 -14.65 -2.52 -13.80
N HIS A 25 -14.98 -1.47 -14.55
CA HIS A 25 -14.88 -1.49 -16.00
C HIS A 25 -13.41 -1.44 -16.42
N TYR A 26 -12.63 -0.55 -15.82
CA TYR A 26 -11.20 -0.42 -16.08
C TYR A 26 -10.43 -1.73 -15.85
N ILE A 27 -10.54 -2.34 -14.67
CA ILE A 27 -9.76 -3.54 -14.32
C ILE A 27 -10.13 -4.73 -15.21
N ARG A 28 -11.39 -4.80 -15.66
CA ARG A 28 -11.84 -5.82 -16.60
C ARG A 28 -11.16 -5.67 -17.97
N GLU A 29 -11.08 -4.45 -18.50
CA GLU A 29 -10.40 -4.19 -19.76
C GLU A 29 -8.88 -4.37 -19.63
N PHE A 30 -8.29 -3.87 -18.54
CA PHE A 30 -6.86 -4.06 -18.23
C PHE A 30 -6.47 -5.54 -18.22
N LEU A 31 -7.24 -6.40 -17.53
CA LEU A 31 -6.97 -7.84 -17.45
C LEU A 31 -7.36 -8.62 -18.70
N LYS A 32 -8.12 -8.04 -19.64
CA LYS A 32 -8.39 -8.67 -20.95
C LYS A 32 -7.17 -8.61 -21.87
N LEU A 33 -6.35 -7.56 -21.76
CA LEU A 33 -5.13 -7.40 -22.54
C LEU A 33 -4.11 -8.51 -22.23
N ASP A 34 -4.09 -8.99 -20.98
CA ASP A 34 -3.21 -10.07 -20.57
C ASP A 34 -3.93 -11.43 -20.49
N LYS A 35 -3.76 -12.23 -21.54
CA LYS A 35 -4.39 -13.55 -21.67
C LYS A 35 -3.77 -14.62 -20.75
N LYS A 36 -2.66 -14.34 -20.05
CA LYS A 36 -2.01 -15.35 -19.19
C LYS A 36 -2.77 -15.63 -17.88
N TYR A 37 -3.64 -14.72 -17.45
CA TYR A 37 -4.38 -14.85 -16.21
C TYR A 37 -5.70 -15.59 -16.41
N GLY A 38 -5.85 -16.74 -15.74
CA GLY A 38 -7.10 -17.46 -15.64
C GLY A 38 -8.11 -16.78 -14.71
N SER A 39 -9.34 -17.30 -14.64
CA SER A 39 -10.43 -16.71 -13.85
C SER A 39 -10.09 -16.52 -12.37
N LYS A 40 -9.40 -17.49 -11.76
CA LYS A 40 -8.96 -17.40 -10.35
C LYS A 40 -7.90 -16.31 -10.14
N ASP A 41 -7.05 -16.10 -11.13
CA ASP A 41 -5.96 -15.12 -11.04
C ASP A 41 -6.50 -13.71 -11.19
N ARG A 42 -7.40 -13.51 -12.15
CA ARG A 42 -8.14 -12.25 -12.32
C ARG A 42 -8.87 -11.86 -11.04
N LYS A 43 -9.56 -12.81 -10.39
CA LYS A 43 -10.22 -12.57 -9.09
C LYS A 43 -9.22 -12.12 -8.02
N ASN A 44 -8.06 -12.77 -7.92
CA ASN A 44 -7.03 -12.41 -6.95
C ASN A 44 -6.43 -11.03 -7.24
N ILE A 45 -6.13 -10.71 -8.50
CA ILE A 45 -5.61 -9.39 -8.89
C ILE A 45 -6.64 -8.31 -8.58
N SER A 46 -7.91 -8.50 -8.96
CA SER A 46 -8.97 -7.54 -8.63
C SER A 46 -9.14 -7.36 -7.12
N ARG A 47 -9.08 -8.44 -6.33
CA ARG A 47 -9.09 -8.36 -4.85
C ARG A 47 -7.96 -7.47 -4.33
N LEU A 48 -6.74 -7.61 -4.84
CA LEU A 48 -5.59 -6.79 -4.45
C LEU A 48 -5.78 -5.33 -4.84
N CYS A 49 -6.31 -5.05 -6.03
CA CYS A 49 -6.63 -3.68 -6.43
C CYS A 49 -7.65 -3.03 -5.48
N TYR A 50 -8.76 -3.72 -5.20
CA TYR A 50 -9.77 -3.20 -4.28
C TYR A 50 -9.27 -3.05 -2.85
N ALA A 51 -8.35 -3.93 -2.40
CA ALA A 51 -7.67 -3.76 -1.13
C ALA A 51 -6.88 -2.44 -1.09
N GLY A 52 -6.11 -2.14 -2.15
CA GLY A 52 -5.39 -0.86 -2.27
C GLY A 52 -6.30 0.37 -2.36
N LEU A 53 -7.42 0.27 -3.08
CA LEU A 53 -8.38 1.38 -3.20
C LEU A 53 -9.09 1.68 -1.88
N ARG A 54 -9.41 0.67 -1.05
CA ARG A 54 -10.05 0.87 0.26
C ARG A 54 -9.19 1.63 1.27
N ILE A 55 -7.87 1.66 1.07
CA ILE A 55 -6.97 2.51 1.87
C ILE A 55 -7.18 3.99 1.57
N GLY A 56 -7.74 4.36 0.41
CA GLY A 56 -7.95 5.75 0.03
C GLY A 56 -6.66 6.58 0.18
N ASN A 57 -6.73 7.75 0.79
CA ASN A 57 -5.57 8.63 1.01
C ASN A 57 -4.73 8.24 2.24
N ALA A 58 -5.01 7.12 2.92
CA ALA A 58 -4.21 6.70 4.05
C ALA A 58 -2.79 6.27 3.62
N PHE A 59 -1.85 6.46 4.54
CA PHE A 59 -0.45 6.08 4.40
C PHE A 59 0.24 6.65 3.14
N PRO A 60 0.18 7.97 2.89
CA PRO A 60 0.68 8.59 1.64
C PRO A 60 2.19 8.44 1.42
N ARG A 61 2.97 8.16 2.48
CA ARG A 61 4.42 7.91 2.40
C ARG A 61 4.75 6.48 1.91
N TRP A 62 3.77 5.59 1.85
CA TRP A 62 3.97 4.22 1.41
C TRP A 62 3.74 4.06 -0.09
N THR A 63 4.52 3.16 -0.69
CA THR A 63 4.35 2.73 -2.08
C THR A 63 2.97 2.10 -2.31
N ALA A 64 2.52 2.08 -3.57
CA ALA A 64 1.29 1.38 -3.95
C ALA A 64 1.30 -0.08 -3.47
N GLU A 65 2.44 -0.76 -3.54
CA GLU A 65 2.61 -2.11 -3.04
C GLU A 65 2.29 -2.24 -1.53
N ASN A 66 2.89 -1.38 -0.69
CA ASN A 66 2.65 -1.40 0.75
C ASN A 66 1.21 -1.05 1.10
N ARG A 67 0.60 -0.10 0.36
CA ARG A 67 -0.81 0.26 0.54
C ARG A 67 -1.74 -0.90 0.17
N ILE A 68 -1.46 -1.64 -0.91
CA ILE A 68 -2.22 -2.85 -1.25
C ILE A 68 -2.10 -3.90 -0.14
N ARG A 69 -0.90 -4.16 0.38
CA ARG A 69 -0.68 -5.13 1.47
C ARG A 69 -1.41 -4.71 2.75
N ALA A 70 -1.38 -3.42 3.09
CA ALA A 70 -2.10 -2.86 4.23
C ALA A 70 -3.61 -3.06 4.08
N GLY A 71 -4.15 -2.72 2.91
CA GLY A 71 -5.56 -2.92 2.59
C GLY A 71 -5.95 -4.39 2.65
N LEU A 72 -5.08 -5.29 2.18
CA LEU A 72 -5.34 -6.73 2.19
C LEU A 72 -5.47 -7.24 3.63
N PHE A 73 -4.60 -6.79 4.53
CA PHE A 73 -4.67 -7.13 5.96
C PHE A 73 -5.91 -6.56 6.64
N LEU A 74 -6.22 -5.28 6.42
CA LEU A 74 -7.37 -4.62 7.05
C LEU A 74 -8.71 -5.21 6.59
N CYS A 75 -8.83 -5.52 5.30
CA CYS A 75 -10.09 -5.96 4.69
C CYS A 75 -10.30 -7.48 4.69
N THR A 76 -9.33 -8.27 5.17
CA THR A 76 -9.46 -9.73 5.25
C THR A 76 -9.74 -10.17 6.69
N ALA A 77 -10.73 -11.04 6.87
CA ALA A 77 -11.13 -11.57 8.19
C ALA A 77 -10.47 -12.91 8.54
N MET A 78 -10.10 -13.71 7.54
CA MET A 78 -9.55 -15.05 7.70
C MET A 78 -8.29 -15.23 6.86
N PRO A 79 -7.25 -15.91 7.37
CA PRO A 79 -6.07 -16.25 6.59
C PRO A 79 -6.42 -17.06 5.33
N ASP A 80 -5.71 -16.82 4.25
CA ASP A 80 -5.73 -17.65 3.05
C ASP A 80 -4.36 -17.69 2.37
N ALA A 81 -4.25 -18.44 1.29
CA ALA A 81 -3.00 -18.61 0.56
C ALA A 81 -2.44 -17.28 -0.01
N VAL A 82 -3.28 -16.28 -0.27
CA VAL A 82 -2.85 -14.95 -0.74
C VAL A 82 -2.26 -14.16 0.43
N THR A 83 -2.94 -14.13 1.58
CA THR A 83 -2.48 -13.37 2.75
C THR A 83 -1.21 -13.97 3.35
N GLU A 84 -1.15 -15.28 3.47
CA GLU A 84 0.06 -16.00 3.91
C GLU A 84 1.28 -15.59 3.07
N GLN A 85 1.12 -15.53 1.76
CA GLN A 85 2.21 -15.20 0.85
C GLN A 85 2.47 -13.70 0.67
N LEU A 86 1.59 -12.79 1.09
CA LEU A 86 1.72 -11.35 0.82
C LEU A 86 1.79 -10.46 2.07
N ILE A 87 1.43 -10.94 3.25
CA ILE A 87 1.51 -10.12 4.47
C ILE A 87 2.32 -10.76 5.60
N GLY A 88 2.84 -11.99 5.42
CA GLY A 88 3.81 -12.59 6.33
C GLY A 88 3.28 -12.69 7.76
N ASP A 89 4.07 -12.22 8.73
CA ASP A 89 3.75 -12.25 10.17
C ASP A 89 2.39 -11.61 10.51
N TYR A 90 1.94 -10.63 9.73
CA TYR A 90 0.61 -10.02 9.93
C TYR A 90 -0.54 -11.02 9.70
N ASN A 91 -0.28 -12.12 9.00
CA ASN A 91 -1.26 -13.18 8.80
C ASN A 91 -1.66 -13.88 10.13
N GLU A 92 -0.79 -13.88 11.13
CA GLU A 92 -1.05 -14.47 12.46
C GLU A 92 -2.10 -13.68 13.25
N VAL A 93 -2.20 -12.38 12.97
CA VAL A 93 -3.09 -11.44 13.68
C VAL A 93 -4.25 -10.95 12.80
N ILE A 94 -4.50 -11.60 11.66
CA ILE A 94 -5.51 -11.18 10.67
C ILE A 94 -6.95 -11.31 11.16
N THR A 95 -7.18 -12.22 12.12
CA THR A 95 -8.48 -12.46 12.76
C THR A 95 -8.80 -11.44 13.86
N GLY A 96 -7.85 -10.55 14.19
CA GLY A 96 -8.04 -9.47 15.14
C GLY A 96 -9.11 -8.47 14.67
N SER A 97 -9.62 -7.68 15.61
CA SER A 97 -10.57 -6.62 15.31
C SER A 97 -9.96 -5.60 14.35
N LEU A 98 -10.80 -4.92 13.58
CA LEU A 98 -10.34 -3.92 12.62
C LEU A 98 -9.54 -2.79 13.32
N SER A 99 -9.93 -2.39 14.53
CA SER A 99 -9.21 -1.40 15.34
C SER A 99 -7.81 -1.87 15.74
N GLU A 100 -7.66 -3.15 16.13
CA GLU A 100 -6.35 -3.71 16.45
C GLU A 100 -5.46 -3.78 15.21
N LYS A 101 -6.02 -4.22 14.08
CA LYS A 101 -5.32 -4.28 12.80
C LYS A 101 -4.89 -2.88 12.36
N TRP A 102 -5.76 -1.89 12.48
CA TRP A 102 -5.45 -0.49 12.19
C TRP A 102 -4.26 0.01 13.01
N ARG A 103 -4.30 -0.21 14.33
CA ARG A 103 -3.23 0.20 15.25
C ARG A 103 -1.88 -0.40 14.86
N LEU A 104 -1.85 -1.67 14.43
CA LEU A 104 -0.62 -2.33 13.99
C LEU A 104 -0.06 -1.69 12.72
N ILE A 105 -0.91 -1.41 11.73
CA ILE A 105 -0.50 -0.76 10.48
C ILE A 105 -0.06 0.68 10.72
N ALA A 106 -0.78 1.46 11.52
CA ALA A 106 -0.41 2.83 11.86
C ALA A 106 0.96 2.88 12.58
N LYS A 107 1.21 1.96 13.51
CA LYS A 107 2.52 1.81 14.17
C LYS A 107 3.62 1.49 13.16
N ALA A 108 3.38 0.56 12.23
CA ALA A 108 4.35 0.21 11.19
C ALA A 108 4.64 1.39 10.26
N TYR A 109 3.61 2.16 9.89
CA TYR A 109 3.73 3.35 9.06
C TYR A 109 4.55 4.45 9.72
N ASN A 110 4.28 4.75 11.00
CA ASN A 110 5.03 5.76 11.76
C ASN A 110 6.50 5.35 11.93
N ALA A 111 6.78 4.06 12.08
CA ALA A 111 8.15 3.52 12.14
C ALA A 111 8.81 3.31 10.76
N GLU A 112 8.17 3.76 9.67
CA GLU A 112 8.63 3.58 8.28
C GLU A 112 8.92 2.11 7.90
N LYS A 113 8.29 1.17 8.61
CA LYS A 113 8.44 -0.26 8.38
C LYS A 113 7.46 -0.70 7.29
N SER A 114 7.98 -1.28 6.20
CA SER A 114 7.12 -1.91 5.19
C SER A 114 6.40 -3.13 5.77
N ILE A 115 5.21 -3.44 5.26
CA ILE A 115 4.51 -4.70 5.54
C ILE A 115 5.25 -5.81 4.79
N ARG A 116 6.29 -6.36 5.42
CA ARG A 116 7.08 -7.45 4.85
C ARG A 116 6.50 -8.80 5.20
N LEU A 117 6.41 -9.56 4.12
CA LEU A 117 6.57 -10.99 3.98
C LEU A 117 7.57 -11.60 4.97
N GLY A 118 7.19 -12.73 5.59
CA GLY A 118 8.05 -13.51 6.46
C GLY A 118 9.41 -13.79 5.82
N SER A 119 10.44 -13.70 6.64
CA SER A 119 11.80 -14.08 6.28
C SER A 119 11.83 -15.56 5.88
N THR A 120 11.92 -15.87 4.59
CA THR A 120 12.72 -17.04 4.22
C THR A 120 14.16 -16.62 4.35
N SER A 121 14.74 -16.96 5.49
CA SER A 121 16.17 -17.20 5.63
C SER A 121 16.69 -17.90 4.38
N THR A 122 17.60 -17.25 3.67
CA THR A 122 18.59 -17.96 2.88
C THR A 122 19.90 -17.31 3.24
N ALA A 123 20.65 -18.04 4.06
CA ALA A 123 22.01 -17.75 4.43
C ALA A 123 22.82 -17.36 3.18
N GLU A 124 23.54 -16.25 3.28
CA GLU A 124 24.61 -15.95 2.35
C GLU A 124 25.73 -17.01 2.52
N PRO A 125 26.21 -17.66 1.45
CA PRO A 125 27.46 -18.37 1.49
C PRO A 125 28.59 -17.35 1.35
N GLY A 126 29.53 -17.37 2.29
CA GLY A 126 30.74 -16.55 2.19
C GLY A 126 31.69 -17.03 1.10
N SER A 127 32.44 -16.10 0.51
CA SER A 127 33.88 -16.25 0.28
C SER A 127 34.54 -14.95 -0.22
N GLU A 128 35.58 -14.55 0.52
CA GLU A 128 36.89 -14.06 0.08
C GLU A 128 37.06 -12.82 -0.83
N SER A 129 37.59 -11.78 -0.18
CA SER A 129 38.95 -11.25 -0.37
C SER A 129 39.30 -10.30 -1.54
N ALA A 130 39.77 -9.12 -1.10
CA ALA A 130 40.97 -8.40 -1.53
C ALA A 130 40.93 -7.32 -2.63
N MET A 131 41.57 -6.20 -2.25
CA MET A 131 42.45 -5.31 -3.02
C MET A 131 41.83 -4.08 -3.73
N GLN A 132 42.03 -2.90 -3.12
CA GLN A 132 42.22 -1.62 -3.83
C GLN A 132 43.63 -1.57 -4.46
N PRO A 133 43.92 -0.68 -5.45
CA PRO A 133 44.36 0.67 -5.11
C PRO A 133 43.93 1.81 -6.08
N GLN A 134 44.32 3.01 -5.63
CA GLN A 134 44.12 4.42 -6.05
C GLN A 134 44.48 4.74 -7.53
N SER A 135 44.02 5.80 -8.20
CA SER A 135 44.25 7.24 -7.96
C SER A 135 43.76 8.06 -9.18
N GLY A 136 43.46 9.36 -9.03
CA GLY A 136 43.27 10.28 -10.18
C GLY A 136 42.44 11.54 -9.92
N LEU A 137 43.11 12.60 -9.47
CA LEU A 137 42.62 13.95 -9.15
C LEU A 137 42.37 14.80 -10.41
N THR A 138 41.33 15.65 -10.46
CA THR A 138 41.34 16.98 -11.11
C THR A 138 40.16 17.83 -10.60
N VAL A 139 40.42 19.13 -10.42
CA VAL A 139 39.70 20.15 -9.64
C VAL A 139 39.16 21.26 -10.57
N GLU A 140 37.84 21.52 -10.46
CA GLU A 140 37.09 22.82 -10.44
C GLU A 140 37.09 23.82 -11.63
N PRO A 141 36.31 24.96 -11.61
CA PRO A 141 35.07 25.39 -10.88
C PRO A 141 33.99 26.07 -11.77
N GLY A 142 32.79 26.40 -11.23
CA GLY A 142 32.00 27.54 -11.76
C GLY A 142 30.47 27.64 -11.53
N LYS A 143 30.08 28.26 -10.40
CA LYS A 143 29.06 29.33 -10.22
C LYS A 143 27.56 29.12 -10.62
N GLY A 144 26.67 29.15 -9.61
CA GLY A 144 25.20 29.26 -9.75
C GLY A 144 24.69 30.66 -10.19
N PRO A 145 23.36 30.87 -10.31
CA PRO A 145 22.55 31.13 -9.09
C PRO A 145 21.07 30.68 -9.10
N ALA A 146 20.53 30.64 -7.86
CA ALA A 146 19.18 31.03 -7.40
C ALA A 146 17.89 30.28 -7.82
N MET A 147 17.33 29.60 -6.81
CA MET A 147 15.89 29.33 -6.58
C MET A 147 15.11 30.64 -6.33
N PRO A 148 13.78 30.68 -6.54
CA PRO A 148 12.81 30.38 -5.45
C PRO A 148 11.56 29.65 -5.98
N GLY A 149 10.73 28.93 -5.21
CA GLY A 149 10.62 28.80 -3.77
C GLY A 149 9.70 27.62 -3.41
N GLN A 150 9.81 27.21 -2.15
CA GLN A 150 8.93 26.24 -1.48
C GLN A 150 7.46 26.68 -1.54
N PRO A 151 6.53 25.72 -1.41
CA PRO A 151 5.53 25.88 -0.37
C PRO A 151 5.91 25.03 0.83
N ASP A 152 5.90 25.74 1.96
CA ASP A 152 6.18 25.29 3.31
C ASP A 152 5.29 24.14 3.80
N ALA A 153 5.76 23.59 4.93
CA ALA A 153 5.05 22.75 5.89
C ALA A 153 5.03 21.24 5.60
N ALA A 154 6.18 20.61 5.84
CA ALA A 154 6.22 19.25 6.36
C ALA A 154 5.52 19.22 7.74
N VAL A 155 4.20 19.03 7.72
CA VAL A 155 3.47 18.60 8.92
C VAL A 155 3.87 17.16 9.18
N GLN A 156 4.75 16.96 10.16
CA GLN A 156 5.02 15.66 10.76
C GLN A 156 3.75 15.21 11.47
N ALA A 157 2.83 14.60 10.72
CA ALA A 157 1.62 14.02 11.27
C ALA A 157 1.97 12.64 11.85
N GLU A 158 2.17 12.59 13.16
CA GLU A 158 2.00 11.34 13.89
C GLU A 158 0.57 10.85 13.63
N VAL A 159 0.42 9.70 12.98
CA VAL A 159 -0.91 9.13 12.75
C VAL A 159 -1.44 8.64 14.09
N ASP A 160 -2.43 9.36 14.63
CA ASP A 160 -3.25 8.97 15.77
C ASP A 160 -3.72 7.51 15.59
N PRO A 161 -3.74 6.67 16.65
CA PRO A 161 -4.34 5.33 16.60
C PRO A 161 -5.82 5.32 16.17
N THR A 162 -6.48 6.48 16.15
CA THR A 162 -7.80 6.70 15.59
C THR A 162 -7.74 6.76 14.06
N ILE A 163 -8.67 6.10 13.36
CA ILE A 163 -8.77 6.16 11.90
C ILE A 163 -8.94 7.64 11.48
N PRO A 164 -7.97 8.26 10.79
CA PRO A 164 -8.07 9.66 10.43
C PRO A 164 -9.23 9.84 9.44
N LEU A 165 -10.03 10.88 9.64
CA LEU A 165 -11.12 11.27 8.73
C LEU A 165 -10.65 11.43 7.27
N ALA A 166 -9.37 11.70 7.08
CA ALA A 166 -8.72 11.91 5.79
C ALA A 166 -8.49 10.65 4.95
N ILE A 167 -8.94 9.45 5.37
CA ILE A 167 -8.80 8.23 4.56
C ILE A 167 -9.56 8.33 3.24
N PHE A 168 -10.77 8.86 3.26
CA PHE A 168 -11.56 9.03 2.04
C PHE A 168 -11.46 10.47 1.55
N PRO A 169 -11.58 10.71 0.24
CA PRO A 169 -11.56 12.07 -0.33
C PRO A 169 -12.79 12.91 0.04
N LEU A 170 -13.58 12.47 1.04
CA LEU A 170 -14.73 13.20 1.57
C LEU A 170 -14.22 14.15 2.65
N PRO A 171 -14.33 15.48 2.45
CA PRO A 171 -13.92 16.41 3.47
C PRO A 171 -14.89 16.28 4.68
N PRO A 172 -14.37 16.50 5.91
CA PRO A 172 -15.09 16.17 7.14
C PRO A 172 -16.38 16.99 7.35
N ASP A 173 -16.54 18.09 6.62
CA ASP A 173 -17.70 18.98 6.55
C ASP A 173 -18.89 18.40 5.76
N VAL A 174 -18.70 17.31 5.00
CA VAL A 174 -19.77 16.63 4.26
C VAL A 174 -20.64 15.74 5.17
N PHE A 175 -20.13 15.37 6.34
CA PHE A 175 -20.86 14.46 7.24
C PHE A 175 -21.88 15.20 8.10
N SER A 176 -23.09 14.64 8.22
CA SER A 176 -24.10 15.12 9.17
C SER A 176 -23.54 15.13 10.59
N PRO A 177 -23.80 16.17 11.42
CA PRO A 177 -23.36 16.22 12.81
C PRO A 177 -23.93 15.09 13.69
N SER A 178 -24.98 14.39 13.23
CA SER A 178 -25.55 13.22 13.90
C SER A 178 -24.90 11.89 13.49
N LEU A 179 -23.97 11.89 12.52
CA LEU A 179 -23.33 10.68 12.02
C LEU A 179 -22.14 10.31 12.91
N ASP A 180 -22.10 9.07 13.41
CA ASP A 180 -20.87 8.51 13.97
C ASP A 180 -19.86 8.28 12.83
N GLN A 181 -19.01 9.29 12.62
CA GLN A 181 -18.06 9.32 11.52
C GLN A 181 -17.04 8.18 11.61
N GLN A 182 -16.64 7.77 12.82
CA GLN A 182 -15.72 6.66 12.99
C GLN A 182 -16.37 5.37 12.52
N SER A 183 -17.56 5.03 13.04
CA SER A 183 -18.29 3.83 12.61
C SER A 183 -18.58 3.81 11.11
N PHE A 184 -18.87 4.98 10.51
CA PHE A 184 -19.04 5.10 9.06
C PHE A 184 -17.75 4.78 8.30
N LEU A 185 -16.61 5.33 8.70
CA LEU A 185 -15.30 5.04 8.08
C LEU A 185 -14.91 3.56 8.25
N PHE A 186 -15.14 2.99 9.44
CA PHE A 186 -14.93 1.57 9.71
C PHE A 186 -15.75 0.68 8.75
N SER A 187 -16.95 1.12 8.37
CA SER A 187 -17.82 0.33 7.48
C SER A 187 -17.21 0.10 6.08
N PHE A 188 -16.38 1.00 5.55
CA PHE A 188 -15.75 0.82 4.22
C PHE A 188 -14.79 -0.36 4.15
N PHE A 189 -14.22 -0.76 5.27
CA PHE A 189 -13.33 -1.93 5.37
C PHE A 189 -14.10 -3.23 5.56
N VAL A 190 -15.35 -3.16 6.01
CA VAL A 190 -16.21 -4.31 6.30
C VAL A 190 -17.16 -4.61 5.14
N GLN A 191 -17.56 -3.60 4.37
CA GLN A 191 -18.53 -3.78 3.31
C GLN A 191 -17.96 -4.57 2.12
N PRO A 192 -18.53 -5.75 1.82
CA PRO A 192 -18.26 -6.42 0.55
C PRO A 192 -18.94 -5.59 -0.55
N ASP A 193 -18.15 -5.17 -1.54
CA ASP A 193 -18.66 -4.70 -2.82
C ASP A 193 -19.47 -3.40 -2.88
N LEU A 194 -19.22 -2.40 -2.02
CA LEU A 194 -19.61 -1.02 -2.38
C LEU A 194 -18.52 -0.40 -3.27
N PHE A 195 -18.68 -0.59 -4.57
CA PHE A 195 -17.87 0.04 -5.61
C PHE A 195 -17.91 1.57 -5.46
N LEU A 196 -16.74 2.17 -5.25
CA LEU A 196 -16.41 3.49 -5.82
C LEU A 196 -16.03 3.28 -7.30
#